data_AF-A0A7J7IM84-F1
#
_entry.id   AF-A0A7J7IM84-F1
#
_cell.length_a   1.000
_cell.length_b   1.000
_cell.length_c   1.000
_cell.angle_alpha   90.00
_cell.angle_beta   90.00
_cell.angle_gamma   90.00
#
_symmetry.space_group_name_H-M   'P 1'
#
loop_
_entity.id
_entity.type
_entity.pdbx_description
1 polymer ?
#
loop_
_entity_poly.entity_id
_entity_poly.type
_entity_poly.pdbx_seq_one_letter_code
_entity_poly.pdbx_strand_id
1 'polypeptide(L)'
;MLPAVAADAMEPESDDTIVAACMQRLRTVFPEATRAIATVVTRWRSDCFSQGAYSYIPVGSSGTAYDDAAEPVDGRLFFAGEYTSRKHPTTAGGAYLSGLHAASELIRQYEETRQASANRASENVHRLRRKRRCQAIQLLEALS
;
A
#
# COMPACT_ATOMS: atom_id res chain seq x y z
N MET A 1 -11.75 20.30 -11.15
CA MET A 1 -11.61 19.54 -9.90
C MET A 1 -12.20 20.39 -8.79
N LEU A 2 -13.10 19.84 -7.97
CA LEU A 2 -13.65 20.56 -6.82
C LEU A 2 -12.57 20.67 -5.74
N PRO A 3 -12.32 21.84 -5.13
CA PRO A 3 -11.46 21.94 -3.96
C PRO A 3 -12.06 21.15 -2.79
N ALA A 4 -11.22 20.64 -1.89
CA ALA A 4 -11.63 19.71 -0.82
C ALA A 4 -12.86 20.18 -0.02
N VAL A 5 -12.91 21.46 0.36
CA VAL A 5 -14.06 22.05 1.09
C VAL A 5 -15.37 21.98 0.29
N ALA A 6 -15.29 22.20 -1.03
CA ALA A 6 -16.46 22.11 -1.89
C ALA A 6 -16.86 20.65 -2.14
N ALA A 7 -15.89 19.74 -2.26
CA ALA A 7 -16.16 18.31 -2.37
C ALA A 7 -16.89 17.79 -1.12
N ASP A 8 -16.40 18.14 0.07
CA ASP A 8 -17.03 17.76 1.35
C ASP A 8 -18.45 18.30 1.50
N ALA A 9 -18.68 19.55 1.09
CA ALA A 9 -20.00 20.16 1.14
C ALA A 9 -21.00 19.49 0.16
N MET A 10 -20.52 18.89 -0.92
CA MET A 10 -21.35 18.25 -1.95
C MET A 10 -21.59 16.76 -1.70
N GLU A 11 -20.79 16.08 -0.87
CA GLU A 11 -20.99 14.68 -0.51
C GLU A 11 -22.43 14.33 -0.04
N PRO A 12 -23.08 15.12 0.86
CA PRO A 12 -24.45 14.81 1.32
C PRO A 12 -25.55 15.27 0.35
N GLU A 13 -25.23 16.07 -0.67
CA GLU A 13 -26.22 16.61 -1.61
C GLU A 13 -26.73 15.52 -2.56
N SER A 14 -27.96 15.68 -3.05
CA SER A 14 -28.53 14.75 -4.04
C SER A 14 -27.90 14.93 -5.42
N ASP A 15 -27.84 13.85 -6.20
CA ASP A 15 -27.34 13.88 -7.58
C ASP A 15 -28.08 14.93 -8.43
N ASP A 16 -29.40 15.01 -8.31
CA ASP A 16 -30.23 15.98 -9.05
C ASP A 16 -29.84 17.44 -8.73
N THR A 17 -29.56 17.74 -7.46
CA THR A 17 -29.14 19.09 -7.03
C THR A 17 -27.78 19.44 -7.62
N ILE A 18 -26.83 18.51 -7.55
CA ILE A 18 -25.49 18.67 -8.11
C ILE A 18 -25.55 18.85 -9.63
N VAL A 19 -26.32 18.02 -10.32
CA VAL A 19 -26.50 18.08 -11.78
C VAL A 19 -27.18 19.39 -12.19
N ALA A 20 -28.22 19.82 -11.48
CA ALA A 20 -28.91 21.08 -11.76
C ALA A 20 -27.94 22.28 -11.63
N ALA A 21 -27.13 22.32 -10.58
CA ALA A 21 -26.11 23.35 -10.39
C ALA A 21 -25.06 23.34 -11.51
N CYS A 22 -24.59 22.16 -11.93
CA CYS A 22 -23.67 22.00 -13.06
C CYS A 22 -24.29 22.51 -14.38
N MET A 23 -25.54 22.14 -14.66
CA MET A 23 -26.25 22.57 -15.88
C MET A 23 -26.53 24.08 -15.89
N GLN A 24 -26.84 24.67 -14.72
CA GLN A 24 -26.99 26.12 -14.60
C GLN A 24 -25.69 26.84 -14.96
N ARG A 25 -24.54 26.38 -14.46
CA ARG A 25 -23.22 26.92 -14.81
C ARG A 25 -22.87 26.71 -16.28
N LEU A 26 -23.17 25.54 -16.84
CA LEU A 26 -22.92 25.27 -18.25
C LEU A 26 -23.68 26.25 -19.15
N ARG A 27 -24.94 26.56 -18.82
CA ARG A 27 -25.79 27.48 -19.58
C ARG A 27 -25.37 28.94 -19.52
N THR A 28 -24.53 29.35 -18.56
CA THR A 28 -23.97 30.72 -18.58
C THR A 28 -22.97 30.90 -19.71
N VAL A 29 -22.32 29.81 -20.15
CA VAL A 29 -21.37 29.82 -21.27
C VAL A 29 -22.03 29.37 -22.57
N PHE A 30 -22.94 28.38 -22.48
CA PHE A 30 -23.65 27.80 -23.63
C PHE A 30 -25.16 27.85 -23.40
N PRO A 31 -25.85 28.97 -23.72
CA PRO A 31 -27.26 29.16 -23.41
C PRO A 31 -28.20 28.06 -23.94
N GLU A 32 -27.87 27.47 -25.09
CA GLU A 32 -28.65 26.42 -25.77
C GLU A 32 -28.39 25.00 -25.21
N ALA A 33 -27.57 24.86 -24.17
CA ALA A 33 -27.26 23.54 -23.60
C ALA A 33 -28.53 22.86 -23.05
N THR A 34 -28.90 21.76 -23.70
CA THR A 34 -30.06 20.91 -23.34
C THR A 34 -29.78 20.08 -22.09
N ARG A 35 -30.78 19.36 -21.57
CA ARG A 35 -30.62 18.51 -20.38
C ARG A 35 -29.60 17.39 -20.60
N ALA A 36 -28.90 16.99 -19.54
CA ALA A 36 -28.05 15.81 -19.55
C ALA A 36 -28.87 14.55 -19.85
N ILE A 37 -28.31 13.64 -20.66
CA ILE A 37 -28.95 12.36 -21.04
C ILE A 37 -28.59 11.26 -20.04
N ALA A 38 -27.39 11.33 -19.46
CA ALA A 38 -26.90 10.43 -18.42
C ALA A 38 -25.95 11.21 -17.49
N THR A 39 -25.95 10.85 -16.21
CA THR A 39 -25.14 11.50 -15.19
C THR A 39 -24.63 10.47 -14.19
N VAL A 40 -23.41 10.67 -13.70
CA VAL A 40 -22.82 9.92 -12.60
C VAL A 40 -22.15 10.93 -11.67
N VAL A 41 -22.49 10.88 -10.38
CA VAL A 41 -21.83 11.66 -9.34
C VAL A 41 -21.05 10.72 -8.44
N THR A 42 -19.75 10.95 -8.31
CA THR A 42 -18.88 10.15 -7.44
C THR A 42 -18.81 10.76 -6.04
N ARG A 43 -18.72 9.88 -5.03
CA ARG A 43 -18.63 10.21 -3.60
C ARG A 43 -17.48 9.45 -2.96
N TRP A 44 -16.26 9.79 -3.41
CA TRP A 44 -15.05 9.06 -3.05
C TRP A 44 -14.77 9.09 -1.55
N ARG A 45 -15.16 10.16 -0.84
CA ARG A 45 -14.92 10.25 0.60
C ARG A 45 -15.83 9.34 1.41
N SER A 46 -17.08 9.18 0.96
CA SER A 46 -18.06 8.29 1.61
C SER A 46 -17.92 6.82 1.21
N ASP A 47 -17.21 6.52 0.11
CA ASP A 47 -16.90 5.15 -0.30
C ASP A 47 -16.03 4.45 0.75
N CYS A 48 -16.50 3.31 1.28
CA CYS A 48 -15.84 2.61 2.38
C CYS A 48 -14.50 1.97 2.01
N PHE A 49 -14.25 1.71 0.72
CA PHE A 49 -13.01 1.14 0.22
C PHE A 49 -11.98 2.22 -0.16
N SER A 50 -12.45 3.42 -0.48
CA SER A 50 -11.59 4.51 -0.96
C SER A 50 -11.30 5.57 0.11
N GLN A 51 -12.33 5.98 0.87
CA GLN A 51 -12.27 6.99 1.95
C GLN A 51 -11.65 8.34 1.54
N GLY A 52 -11.63 8.63 0.24
CA GLY A 52 -10.94 9.75 -0.36
C GLY A 52 -10.61 9.46 -1.83
N ALA A 53 -10.15 10.49 -2.54
CA ALA A 53 -9.75 10.34 -3.93
C ALA A 53 -8.30 9.86 -4.06
N TYR A 54 -7.36 10.64 -3.52
CA TYR A 54 -5.92 10.36 -3.55
C TYR A 54 -5.23 11.00 -2.34
N SER A 55 -4.04 10.52 -2.01
CA SER A 55 -3.18 11.11 -0.97
C SER A 55 -2.72 12.53 -1.31
N TYR A 56 -2.29 13.28 -0.30
CA TYR A 56 -1.60 14.55 -0.47
C TYR A 56 -0.70 14.80 0.75
N ILE A 57 0.28 15.68 0.62
CA ILE A 57 1.12 16.09 1.74
C ILE A 57 0.43 17.25 2.45
N PRO A 58 -0.10 17.06 3.68
CA PRO A 58 -0.70 18.16 4.42
C PRO A 58 0.35 19.18 4.86
N VAL A 59 -0.11 20.39 5.21
CA VAL A 59 0.76 21.43 5.76
C VAL A 59 1.48 20.90 6.99
N GLY A 60 2.80 21.10 7.04
CA GLY A 60 3.66 20.59 8.12
C GLY A 60 4.20 19.16 7.90
N SER A 61 3.79 18.47 6.84
CA SER A 61 4.36 17.19 6.42
C SER A 61 5.37 17.38 5.28
N SER A 62 6.02 16.28 4.87
CA SER A 62 7.02 16.25 3.82
C SER A 62 6.84 15.02 2.93
N GLY A 63 7.52 15.00 1.79
CA GLY A 63 7.51 13.85 0.89
C GLY A 63 8.07 12.56 1.51
N THR A 64 8.78 12.65 2.65
CA THR A 64 9.23 11.48 3.42
C THR A 64 8.08 10.62 3.90
N ALA A 65 6.87 11.18 4.10
CA ALA A 65 5.70 10.41 4.52
C ALA A 65 5.35 9.27 3.54
N TYR A 66 5.64 9.43 2.24
CA TYR A 66 5.47 8.36 1.25
C TYR A 66 6.52 7.25 1.42
N ASP A 67 7.75 7.62 1.80
CA ASP A 67 8.83 6.66 2.04
C ASP A 67 8.54 5.88 3.32
N ASP A 68 8.09 6.56 4.38
CA ASP A 68 7.68 5.96 5.65
C ASP A 68 6.51 4.97 5.43
N ALA A 69 5.52 5.35 4.61
CA ALA A 69 4.39 4.50 4.27
C ALA A 69 4.77 3.28 3.40
N ALA A 70 5.92 3.32 2.72
CA ALA A 70 6.43 2.22 1.92
C ALA A 70 7.24 1.20 2.76
N GLU A 71 7.61 1.54 4.00
CA GLU A 71 8.46 0.70 4.83
C GLU A 71 7.76 -0.62 5.22
N PRO A 72 8.40 -1.78 5.01
CA PRO A 72 7.81 -3.06 5.41
C PRO A 72 7.86 -3.27 6.92
N VAL A 73 6.86 -3.97 7.46
CA VAL A 73 6.82 -4.35 8.89
C VAL A 73 7.31 -5.79 9.06
N ASP A 74 8.35 -5.95 9.89
CA ASP A 74 8.98 -7.22 10.28
C ASP A 74 9.40 -8.12 9.11
N GLY A 75 9.60 -7.55 7.92
CA GLY A 75 9.87 -8.31 6.69
C GLY A 75 8.74 -9.28 6.31
N ARG A 76 7.51 -9.00 6.75
CA ARG A 76 6.33 -9.87 6.58
C ARG A 76 5.16 -9.15 5.94
N LEU A 77 4.97 -7.88 6.24
CA LEU A 77 3.93 -7.04 5.68
C LEU A 77 4.59 -5.95 4.84
N PHE A 78 4.19 -5.88 3.57
CA PHE A 78 4.71 -4.93 2.59
C PHE A 78 3.55 -4.06 2.10
N PHE A 79 3.82 -2.78 1.85
CA PHE A 79 2.82 -1.82 1.42
C PHE A 79 3.07 -1.38 -0.03
N ALA A 80 1.98 -1.23 -0.78
CA ALA A 80 2.00 -0.71 -2.13
C ALA A 80 0.73 0.12 -2.36
N GLY A 81 0.85 1.10 -3.24
CA GLY A 81 -0.23 2.00 -3.60
C GLY A 81 0.32 3.35 -4.04
N GLU A 82 -0.58 4.23 -4.52
CA GLU A 82 -0.17 5.60 -4.88
C GLU A 82 0.45 6.35 -3.68
N TYR A 83 -0.04 6.04 -2.46
CA TYR A 83 0.40 6.60 -1.20
C TYR A 83 1.77 6.08 -0.71
N THR A 84 2.43 5.18 -1.45
CA THR A 84 3.77 4.67 -1.13
C THR A 84 4.80 5.04 -2.21
N SER A 85 4.45 5.92 -3.15
CA SER A 85 5.30 6.33 -4.27
C SER A 85 5.64 7.82 -4.20
N ARG A 86 6.78 8.16 -3.59
CA ARG A 86 7.25 9.56 -3.50
C ARG A 86 7.50 10.22 -4.85
N LYS A 87 7.97 9.46 -5.84
CA LYS A 87 8.32 9.99 -7.18
C LYS A 87 7.10 10.22 -8.05
N HIS A 88 6.04 9.44 -7.85
CA HIS A 88 4.82 9.49 -8.66
C HIS A 88 3.56 9.37 -7.78
N PRO A 89 3.36 10.25 -6.78
CA PRO A 89 2.22 10.17 -5.90
C PRO A 89 0.92 10.44 -6.66
N THR A 90 -0.23 10.03 -6.13
CA THR A 90 -1.57 10.33 -6.69
C THR A 90 -1.78 9.91 -8.14
N THR A 91 -1.03 8.93 -8.64
CA THR A 91 -1.13 8.45 -10.02
C THR A 91 -1.28 6.93 -10.08
N ALA A 92 -2.02 6.46 -11.09
CA ALA A 92 -2.11 5.03 -11.40
C ALA A 92 -0.72 4.43 -11.74
N GLY A 93 0.14 5.18 -12.42
CA GLY A 93 1.51 4.76 -12.70
C GLY A 93 2.35 4.59 -11.43
N GLY A 94 2.21 5.51 -10.47
CA GLY A 94 2.84 5.38 -9.16
C GLY A 94 2.38 4.15 -8.39
N ALA A 95 1.08 3.88 -8.37
CA ALA A 95 0.53 2.68 -7.77
C ALA A 95 1.11 1.40 -8.41
N TYR A 96 1.14 1.34 -9.74
CA TYR A 96 1.73 0.21 -10.48
C TYR A 96 3.22 0.00 -10.14
N LEU A 97 4.03 1.06 -10.21
CA LEU A 97 5.46 0.99 -9.93
C LEU A 97 5.74 0.61 -8.47
N SER A 98 4.96 1.14 -7.52
CA SER A 98 5.07 0.76 -6.10
C SER A 98 4.76 -0.73 -5.86
N GLY A 99 3.80 -1.30 -6.61
CA GLY A 99 3.49 -2.72 -6.55
C GLY A 99 4.65 -3.60 -7.01
N LEU A 100 5.32 -3.22 -8.11
CA LEU A 100 6.53 -3.90 -8.56
C LEU A 100 7.66 -3.81 -7.53
N HIS A 101 7.81 -2.64 -6.90
CA HIS A 101 8.81 -2.43 -5.85
C HIS A 101 8.57 -3.33 -4.63
N ALA A 102 7.36 -3.31 -4.07
CA ALA A 102 6.98 -4.13 -2.92
C ALA A 102 7.11 -5.65 -3.21
N ALA A 103 6.73 -6.08 -4.42
CA ALA A 103 6.90 -7.47 -4.85
C ALA A 103 8.38 -7.88 -4.91
N SER A 104 9.24 -7.02 -5.46
CA SER A 104 10.69 -7.27 -5.51
C SER A 104 11.28 -7.38 -4.11
N GLU A 105 10.84 -6.53 -3.18
CA GLU A 105 11.32 -6.54 -1.80
C GLU A 105 10.88 -7.80 -1.04
N LEU A 106 9.62 -8.21 -1.23
CA LEU A 106 9.09 -9.44 -0.65
C LEU A 106 9.89 -10.67 -1.11
N ILE A 107 10.17 -10.78 -2.42
CA ILE A 107 10.93 -11.90 -2.98
C ILE A 107 12.32 -11.96 -2.34
N ARG A 108 13.03 -10.81 -2.28
CA ARG A 108 14.34 -10.72 -1.65
C ARG A 108 14.30 -11.17 -0.19
N GLN A 109 13.35 -10.63 0.60
CA GLN A 109 13.20 -10.96 2.02
C GLN A 109 12.86 -12.44 2.25
N TYR A 110 12.03 -13.01 1.38
CA TYR A 110 11.66 -14.42 1.42
C TYR A 110 12.88 -15.32 1.17
N GLU A 111 13.68 -15.00 0.16
CA GLU A 111 14.90 -15.75 -0.17
C GLU A 111 15.93 -15.70 0.97
N GLU A 112 16.17 -14.52 1.55
CA GLU A 112 17.06 -14.33 2.70
C GLU A 112 16.60 -15.15 3.91
N THR A 113 15.31 -15.08 4.23
CA THR A 113 14.72 -15.81 5.36
C THR A 113 14.78 -17.32 5.14
N ARG A 114 14.54 -17.78 3.91
CA ARG A 114 14.63 -19.18 3.51
C ARG A 114 16.07 -19.70 3.65
N GLN A 115 17.05 -18.93 3.17
CA GLN A 115 18.47 -19.30 3.26
C GLN A 115 18.94 -19.34 4.72
N ALA A 116 18.58 -18.33 5.53
CA ALA A 116 18.90 -18.29 6.94
C ALA A 116 18.33 -19.51 7.70
N SER A 117 17.10 -19.91 7.35
CA SER A 117 16.45 -21.09 7.94
C SER A 117 17.18 -22.39 7.57
N ALA A 118 17.59 -22.54 6.31
CA ALA A 118 18.36 -23.69 5.84
C ALA A 118 19.73 -23.78 6.53
N ASN A 119 20.44 -22.66 6.66
CA ASN A 119 21.74 -22.58 7.34
C ASN A 119 21.63 -23.01 8.81
N ARG A 120 20.64 -22.46 9.54
CA ARG A 120 20.37 -22.85 10.94
C ARG A 120 20.06 -24.34 11.09
N ALA A 121 19.30 -24.92 10.16
CA ALA A 121 19.00 -26.35 10.17
C ALA A 121 20.28 -27.20 9.99
N SER A 122 21.15 -26.83 9.05
CA SER A 122 22.44 -27.50 8.81
C SER A 122 23.36 -27.43 10.03
N GLU A 123 23.49 -26.26 10.65
CA GLU A 123 24.27 -26.05 11.87
C GLU A 123 23.76 -26.92 13.03
N ASN A 124 22.44 -26.98 13.22
CA ASN A 124 21.83 -27.83 14.24
C ASN A 124 22.11 -29.31 14.02
N VAL A 125 22.04 -29.80 12.78
CA VAL A 125 22.39 -31.19 12.44
C VAL A 125 23.87 -31.47 12.73
N HIS A 126 24.78 -30.58 12.34
CA HIS A 126 26.21 -30.73 12.64
C HIS A 126 26.49 -30.73 14.15
N ARG A 127 25.85 -29.82 14.90
CA ARG A 127 25.95 -29.74 16.36
C ARG A 127 25.45 -31.03 17.03
N LEU A 128 24.30 -31.55 16.62
CA LEU A 128 23.73 -32.80 17.15
C LEU A 128 24.65 -34.00 16.86
N ARG A 129 25.21 -34.10 15.65
CA ARG A 129 26.17 -35.16 15.29
C ARG A 129 27.43 -35.11 16.16
N ARG A 130 28.00 -33.91 16.37
CA ARG A 130 29.16 -33.74 17.27
C ARG A 130 28.83 -34.13 18.70
N LYS A 131 27.68 -33.69 19.24
CA LYS A 131 27.25 -34.01 20.61
C LYS A 131 27.09 -35.52 20.82
N ARG A 132 26.44 -36.21 19.87
CA ARG A 132 26.29 -37.68 19.91
C ARG A 132 27.64 -38.41 19.87
N ARG A 133 28.57 -37.92 19.03
CA ARG A 133 29.92 -38.51 18.94
C ARG A 133 30.71 -38.34 20.24
N CYS A 134 30.66 -37.17 20.87
CA CYS A 134 31.29 -36.95 22.18
C CYS A 134 30.67 -37.83 23.28
N GLN A 135 29.34 -37.94 23.33
CA GLN A 135 28.66 -38.83 24.29
C GLN A 135 29.03 -40.30 24.10
N ALA A 136 29.12 -40.77 22.85
CA ALA A 136 29.53 -42.15 22.56
C ALA A 136 30.97 -42.43 23.04
N ILE A 137 31.89 -41.47 22.85
CA ILE A 137 33.27 -41.58 23.34
C ILE A 137 33.30 -41.64 24.88
N GLN A 138 32.59 -40.74 25.56
CA GLN A 138 32.51 -40.72 27.02
C GLN A 138 31.93 -42.01 27.61
N LEU A 139 30.93 -42.60 26.95
CA LEU A 139 30.35 -43.89 27.36
C LEU A 139 31.33 -45.06 27.20
N LEU A 140 32.14 -45.06 26.14
CA LEU A 140 33.18 -46.08 25.93
C LEU A 140 34.29 -45.97 26.99
N GLU A 141 34.71 -44.75 27.32
CA GLU A 141 35.69 -44.49 28.39
C GLU A 141 35.18 -44.94 29.77
N ALA A 142 33.88 -44.78 30.07
CA ALA A 142 33.30 -45.16 31.35
C ALA A 142 33.11 -46.68 31.55
N LEU A 143 33.20 -47.48 30.49
CA LEU A 143 33.07 -48.95 30.51
C LEU A 143 34.42 -49.68 30.52
N SER A 144 35.52 -48.93 30.49
CA SER A 144 36.91 -49.42 30.52
C SER A 144 37.48 -49.32 31.93
#